data_AF-A0A084AW41-F1
#
_entry.id   AF-A0A084AW41-F1
#
_cell.length_a   1.000
_cell.length_b   1.000
_cell.length_c   1.000
_cell.angle_alpha   90.00
_cell.angle_beta   90.00
_cell.angle_gamma   90.00
#
_symmetry.space_group_name_H-M   'P 1'
#
loop_
_entity.id
_entity.type
_entity.pdbx_description
1 polymer ?
#
loop_
_entity_poly.entity_id
_entity_poly.type
_entity_poly.pdbx_seq_one_letter_code
_entity_poly.pdbx_strand_id
1 'polypeptide(L)'
;MELQGHNLSAVALSPYEWSVEFSKGQPKAYRPQNAPWVTKGPQEESGSETAQRRSPTTVDELIQRFLTVLGDSRMPHKPSRYQSLELEAFCKPGSLDVLEQGTEDCVNYALALLDDRSRQGYQALPPTVAGQQRRSRGPLNSFQLLQELRKKRYECEGEPNAARRLLYITNPDTWAILALTLTASRDQAFFLADFFYKYLGNKTALGIRVPPIGLPLFCLEFHFQFYVWQEGGPLKRDRRTKRNNKPVRRSFELQHLGLDEPLKAYVHEAQISCLVTGVDHESWCAYLFVDTYYQGDSSCEDVEYYHSQRDGDMQTDPLTAGTLDANLPIWTPREYFLTIYECRLKQVKHAVHNLVSRLLLKLEPYLHDRQSLSSLPDNDYMMSFDRKKQLQQMLDEASRLLRQTIHSICRIIDTWDRFSSRDAAYLSDIVRHRGASDESIPPFRLVAIIGDHINDLRELRLRAEEQQDLCVGLARELEMQIVMEDNQITTQQHQTGELVKVLTGIVFSSTHDDDRSV
;
A
#
# COMPACT_ATOMS: atom_id res chain seq x y z
N MET A 1 48.01 -21.19 44.81
CA MET A 1 47.95 -20.96 43.36
C MET A 1 46.50 -20.86 42.98
N GLU A 2 46.16 -19.71 42.43
CA GLU A 2 44.83 -19.11 42.32
C GLU A 2 43.91 -19.84 41.33
N LEU A 3 42.66 -20.04 41.75
CA LEU A 3 41.53 -20.30 40.88
C LEU A 3 41.06 -18.96 40.33
N GLN A 4 41.41 -18.65 39.07
CA GLN A 4 40.84 -17.52 38.35
C GLN A 4 39.42 -17.86 37.91
N GLY A 5 38.46 -17.14 38.48
CA GLY A 5 37.06 -17.17 38.08
C GLY A 5 36.87 -16.53 36.71
N HIS A 6 36.39 -17.32 35.75
CA HIS A 6 35.73 -16.78 34.58
C HIS A 6 34.32 -16.35 34.99
N ASN A 7 34.14 -15.03 35.13
CA ASN A 7 32.84 -14.38 35.23
C ASN A 7 32.07 -14.61 33.92
N LEU A 8 31.31 -15.70 33.85
CA LEU A 8 30.23 -15.89 32.89
C LEU A 8 28.98 -15.17 33.42
N SER A 9 28.98 -13.84 33.35
CA SER A 9 27.76 -13.03 33.47
C SER A 9 27.46 -12.36 32.14
N ALA A 10 27.43 -13.16 31.07
CA ALA A 10 26.63 -12.78 29.91
C ALA A 10 25.16 -12.90 30.34
N VAL A 11 24.61 -11.80 30.86
CA VAL A 11 23.17 -11.64 31.01
C VAL A 11 22.60 -11.87 29.61
N ALA A 12 21.98 -13.03 29.40
CA ALA A 12 21.23 -13.31 28.20
C ALA A 12 20.08 -12.30 28.18
N LEU A 13 20.29 -11.17 27.48
CA LEU A 13 19.22 -10.26 27.12
C LEU A 13 18.13 -11.11 26.46
N SER A 14 16.88 -10.89 26.86
CA SER A 14 15.74 -11.52 26.20
C SER A 14 15.90 -11.30 24.69
N PRO A 15 15.63 -12.29 23.82
CA PRO A 15 15.67 -12.10 22.38
C PRO A 15 14.72 -10.98 21.89
N TYR A 16 13.85 -10.48 22.77
CA TYR A 16 12.88 -9.42 22.55
C TYR A 16 13.28 -8.06 23.17
N GLU A 17 14.47 -7.95 23.76
CA GLU A 17 14.98 -6.69 24.31
C GLU A 17 15.94 -6.02 23.32
N TRP A 18 15.65 -4.76 22.97
CA TRP A 18 16.59 -3.91 22.25
C TRP A 18 17.88 -3.80 23.05
N SER A 19 19.03 -3.85 22.37
CA SER A 19 20.32 -3.77 23.05
C SER A 19 20.41 -2.49 23.88
N VAL A 20 21.08 -2.53 25.04
CA VAL A 20 21.32 -1.32 25.85
C VAL A 20 22.03 -0.21 25.03
N GLU A 21 22.78 -0.60 24.00
CA GLU A 21 23.43 0.29 23.04
C GLU A 21 22.43 1.05 22.15
N PHE A 22 21.31 0.43 21.78
CA PHE A 22 20.20 1.10 21.09
C PHE A 22 19.66 2.28 21.91
N SER A 23 19.53 2.11 23.22
CA SER A 23 19.02 3.15 24.13
C SER A 23 20.05 4.21 24.53
N LYS A 24 21.35 4.00 24.23
CA LYS A 24 22.42 4.96 24.55
C LYS A 24 22.81 5.85 23.36
N GLY A 25 22.31 5.54 22.17
CA GLY A 25 22.67 6.24 20.93
C GLY A 25 24.07 5.86 20.43
N GLN A 26 24.28 5.95 19.13
CA GLN A 26 25.49 5.49 18.46
C GLN A 26 26.09 6.57 17.55
N PRO A 27 26.64 7.67 18.11
CA PRO A 27 27.12 8.81 17.32
C PRO A 27 28.15 8.45 16.24
N LYS A 28 28.97 7.42 16.48
CA LYS A 28 29.97 6.92 15.52
C LYS A 28 29.34 6.37 14.23
N ALA A 29 28.11 5.86 14.30
CA ALA A 29 27.36 5.33 13.16
C ALA A 29 26.60 6.43 12.40
N TYR A 30 26.56 7.67 12.88
CA TYR A 30 25.77 8.73 12.25
C TYR A 30 26.43 9.28 10.99
N ARG A 31 27.73 9.64 11.06
CA ARG A 31 28.47 10.20 9.91
C ARG A 31 28.47 9.32 8.66
N PRO A 32 28.61 7.98 8.74
CA PRO A 32 28.47 7.09 7.57
C PRO A 32 27.16 7.26 6.79
N GLN A 33 26.07 7.70 7.41
CA GLN A 33 24.78 7.92 6.75
C GLN A 33 24.78 9.11 5.78
N ASN A 34 25.84 9.93 5.76
CA ASN A 34 26.01 10.99 4.76
C ASN A 34 26.47 10.47 3.39
N ALA A 35 26.92 9.21 3.28
CA ALA A 35 27.47 8.65 2.05
C ALA A 35 26.50 7.66 1.41
N PRO A 36 26.09 7.88 0.15
CA PRO A 36 25.21 6.94 -0.56
C PRO A 36 25.92 5.60 -0.83
N TRP A 37 25.19 4.49 -0.68
CA TRP A 37 25.71 3.15 -0.90
C TRP A 37 26.27 2.96 -2.32
N VAL A 38 25.53 3.42 -3.32
CA VAL A 38 25.82 3.20 -4.76
C VAL A 38 27.08 3.92 -5.26
N THR A 39 27.66 4.81 -4.45
CA THR A 39 28.90 5.53 -4.77
C THR A 39 30.17 4.81 -4.30
N LYS A 40 30.05 3.78 -3.45
CA LYS A 40 31.15 2.93 -3.01
C LYS A 40 31.22 1.67 -3.88
N GLY A 41 32.38 1.38 -4.44
CA GLY A 41 32.55 0.18 -5.28
C GLY A 41 32.46 -1.11 -4.45
N PRO A 42 32.04 -2.26 -5.05
CA PRO A 42 31.96 -3.55 -4.35
C PRO A 42 33.29 -4.12 -3.83
N GLN A 43 34.44 -3.45 -4.05
CA GLN A 43 35.78 -3.88 -3.67
C GLN A 43 36.49 -2.99 -2.63
N GLU A 44 35.82 -2.01 -2.02
CA GLU A 44 36.47 -1.03 -1.12
C GLU A 44 36.78 -1.55 0.31
N GLU A 45 36.44 -2.80 0.66
CA GLU A 45 36.73 -3.33 2.02
C GLU A 45 38.19 -3.79 2.21
N SER A 46 39.03 -3.83 1.16
CA SER A 46 40.42 -4.31 1.22
C SER A 46 41.50 -3.22 1.35
N GLY A 47 41.17 -2.05 1.92
CA GLY A 47 42.17 -1.10 2.42
C GLY A 47 43.05 -0.39 1.36
N SER A 48 42.67 -0.42 0.08
CA SER A 48 43.37 0.30 -0.98
C SER A 48 42.71 1.68 -1.25
N GLU A 49 43.36 2.76 -0.80
CA GLU A 49 42.89 4.16 -0.86
C GLU A 49 42.83 4.80 -2.28
N THR A 50 42.93 4.04 -3.37
CA THR A 50 43.08 4.62 -4.73
C THR A 50 41.97 4.28 -5.74
N ALA A 51 40.87 3.64 -5.34
CA ALA A 51 39.72 3.48 -6.24
C ALA A 51 38.85 4.75 -6.23
N GLN A 52 38.80 5.47 -7.35
CA GLN A 52 37.91 6.64 -7.52
C GLN A 52 36.44 6.24 -7.32
N ARG A 53 35.75 6.89 -6.37
CA ARG A 53 34.30 6.82 -6.20
C ARG A 53 33.61 7.28 -7.49
N ARG A 54 33.18 6.32 -8.31
CA ARG A 54 32.50 6.63 -9.58
C ARG A 54 31.00 6.48 -9.38
N SER A 55 30.27 7.58 -9.54
CA SER A 55 28.80 7.57 -9.58
C SER A 55 28.30 6.67 -10.72
N PRO A 56 27.17 5.96 -10.53
CA PRO A 56 26.56 5.17 -11.60
C PRO A 56 26.18 6.08 -12.77
N THR A 57 26.42 5.60 -14.00
CA THR A 57 26.18 6.35 -15.23
C THR A 57 24.89 5.94 -15.94
N THR A 58 24.34 4.77 -15.60
CA THR A 58 23.10 4.26 -16.16
C THR A 58 22.15 3.80 -15.05
N VAL A 59 20.85 3.77 -15.34
CA VAL A 59 19.85 3.25 -14.40
C VAL A 59 20.10 1.78 -14.08
N ASP A 60 20.41 0.95 -15.07
CA ASP A 60 20.70 -0.47 -14.85
C ASP A 60 21.90 -0.65 -13.91
N GLU A 61 22.98 0.11 -14.11
CA GLU A 61 24.14 0.10 -13.22
C GLU A 61 23.78 0.53 -11.79
N LEU A 62 22.95 1.58 -11.65
CA LEU A 62 22.48 2.07 -10.35
C LEU A 62 21.70 0.98 -9.61
N ILE A 63 20.70 0.37 -10.27
CA ILE A 63 19.85 -0.65 -9.64
C ILE A 63 20.68 -1.89 -9.26
N GLN A 64 21.59 -2.34 -10.13
CA GLN A 64 22.48 -3.47 -9.81
C GLN A 64 23.33 -3.17 -8.57
N ARG A 65 24.01 -2.01 -8.54
CA ARG A 65 24.82 -1.58 -7.39
C ARG A 65 23.99 -1.40 -6.12
N PHE A 66 22.77 -0.91 -6.24
CA PHE A 66 21.87 -0.77 -5.09
C PHE A 66 21.53 -2.13 -4.48
N LEU A 67 21.22 -3.12 -5.32
CA LEU A 67 20.84 -4.45 -4.89
C LEU A 67 22.00 -5.30 -4.36
N THR A 68 23.28 -4.94 -4.63
CA THR A 68 24.42 -5.65 -4.04
C THR A 68 24.46 -5.56 -2.52
N VAL A 69 23.79 -4.58 -1.91
CA VAL A 69 23.71 -4.43 -0.44
C VAL A 69 23.18 -5.71 0.23
N LEU A 70 22.37 -6.48 -0.48
CA LEU A 70 21.78 -7.73 0.02
C LEU A 70 22.80 -8.89 0.01
N GLY A 71 23.80 -8.88 -0.87
CA GLY A 71 24.78 -9.96 -1.05
C GLY A 71 26.16 -9.74 -0.44
N ASP A 72 26.32 -8.74 0.44
CA ASP A 72 27.56 -8.41 1.16
C ASP A 72 28.05 -9.59 2.04
N SER A 73 29.35 -9.74 2.29
CA SER A 73 29.91 -10.75 3.20
C SER A 73 29.29 -10.74 4.61
N ARG A 74 28.80 -9.58 5.06
CA ARG A 74 28.07 -9.40 6.32
C ARG A 74 26.58 -9.76 6.21
N MET A 75 26.09 -10.11 5.02
CA MET A 75 24.69 -10.37 4.65
C MET A 75 24.56 -11.51 3.62
N PRO A 76 24.29 -12.76 4.05
CA PRO A 76 24.45 -13.94 3.19
C PRO A 76 23.38 -14.12 2.08
N HIS A 77 22.37 -13.25 1.98
CA HIS A 77 21.23 -13.44 1.09
C HIS A 77 21.27 -12.54 -0.15
N LYS A 78 21.74 -13.05 -1.29
CA LYS A 78 21.66 -12.35 -2.58
C LYS A 78 20.25 -11.81 -2.86
N PRO A 79 20.11 -10.67 -3.58
CA PRO A 79 18.80 -10.16 -3.98
C PRO A 79 17.99 -11.27 -4.64
N SER A 80 16.71 -11.39 -4.27
CA SER A 80 15.85 -12.34 -4.96
C SER A 80 15.73 -11.93 -6.43
N ARG A 81 15.63 -12.92 -7.31
CA ARG A 81 15.40 -12.68 -8.75
C ARG A 81 14.16 -11.80 -8.98
N TYR A 82 13.14 -11.90 -8.13
CA TYR A 82 11.92 -11.12 -8.22
C TYR A 82 12.12 -9.64 -7.87
N GLN A 83 12.84 -9.33 -6.78
CA GLN A 83 13.18 -7.96 -6.41
C GLN A 83 13.92 -7.24 -7.54
N SER A 84 14.90 -7.92 -8.14
CA SER A 84 15.69 -7.38 -9.25
C SER A 84 14.80 -7.11 -10.46
N LEU A 85 14.01 -8.10 -10.88
CA LEU A 85 13.15 -7.98 -12.06
C LEU A 85 12.06 -6.91 -11.94
N GLU A 86 11.45 -6.73 -10.76
CA GLU A 86 10.43 -5.71 -10.56
C GLU A 86 11.01 -4.31 -10.54
N LEU A 87 12.10 -4.10 -9.78
CA LEU A 87 12.70 -2.78 -9.61
C LEU A 87 13.39 -2.30 -10.91
N GLU A 88 14.14 -3.18 -11.58
CA GLU A 88 14.76 -2.87 -12.88
C GLU A 88 13.70 -2.47 -13.89
N ALA A 89 12.63 -3.27 -14.04
CA ALA A 89 11.63 -3.00 -15.04
C ALA A 89 10.83 -1.71 -14.77
N PHE A 90 10.59 -1.40 -13.50
CA PHE A 90 9.93 -0.15 -13.11
C PHE A 90 10.83 1.08 -13.33
N CYS A 91 12.14 0.95 -13.11
CA CYS A 91 13.06 2.07 -13.24
C CYS A 91 13.60 2.27 -14.67
N LYS A 92 13.55 1.23 -15.51
CA LYS A 92 14.10 1.23 -16.88
C LYS A 92 13.69 2.43 -17.77
N PRO A 93 12.45 2.96 -17.70
CA PRO A 93 12.08 4.13 -18.49
C PRO A 93 12.80 5.42 -18.07
N GLY A 94 13.41 5.46 -16.88
CA GLY A 94 14.08 6.64 -16.35
C GLY A 94 15.47 6.88 -16.96
N SER A 95 15.96 8.10 -16.77
CA SER A 95 17.28 8.59 -17.19
C SER A 95 17.92 9.40 -16.06
N LEU A 96 19.09 8.96 -15.58
CA LEU A 96 19.76 9.67 -14.48
C LEU A 96 20.02 11.14 -14.82
N ASP A 97 20.36 11.44 -16.09
CA ASP A 97 20.59 12.82 -16.55
C ASP A 97 19.32 13.68 -16.44
N VAL A 98 18.16 13.14 -16.81
CA VAL A 98 16.87 13.87 -16.72
C VAL A 98 16.54 14.17 -15.26
N LEU A 99 16.73 13.19 -14.37
CA LEU A 99 16.51 13.38 -12.93
C LEU A 99 17.50 14.38 -12.33
N GLU A 100 18.75 14.38 -12.77
CA GLU A 100 19.80 15.28 -12.25
C GLU A 100 19.71 16.70 -12.79
N GLN A 101 19.15 16.90 -13.99
CA GLN A 101 19.01 18.22 -14.60
C GLN A 101 17.66 18.87 -14.30
N GLY A 102 16.61 18.09 -14.01
CA GLY A 102 15.27 18.63 -13.72
C GLY A 102 14.58 19.27 -14.93
N THR A 103 14.98 18.90 -16.15
CA THR A 103 14.60 19.60 -17.38
C THR A 103 13.27 19.17 -17.97
N GLU A 104 12.75 18.00 -17.60
CA GLU A 104 11.53 17.43 -18.17
C GLU A 104 10.32 17.52 -17.23
N ASP A 105 9.12 17.66 -17.80
CA ASP A 105 7.86 17.70 -17.04
C ASP A 105 7.66 16.46 -16.17
N CYS A 106 8.19 15.32 -16.60
CA CYS A 106 8.07 14.04 -15.90
C CYS A 106 8.77 14.03 -14.53
N VAL A 107 9.69 14.95 -14.25
CA VAL A 107 10.39 15.08 -12.95
C VAL A 107 9.96 16.31 -12.15
N ASN A 108 9.05 17.14 -12.70
CA ASN A 108 8.74 18.46 -12.18
C ASN A 108 7.44 18.57 -11.37
N TYR A 109 6.62 17.53 -11.33
CA TYR A 109 5.41 17.52 -10.50
C TYR A 109 5.73 17.21 -9.03
N ALA A 110 5.08 17.93 -8.12
CA ALA A 110 5.27 17.75 -6.69
C ALA A 110 4.67 16.41 -6.22
N LEU A 111 5.46 15.64 -5.47
CA LEU A 111 5.07 14.31 -4.99
C LEU A 111 5.61 13.97 -3.61
N ALA A 112 6.55 14.76 -3.06
CA ALA A 112 7.15 14.47 -1.76
C ALA A 112 7.08 15.66 -0.77
N LEU A 113 7.01 15.34 0.52
CA LEU A 113 7.31 16.25 1.62
C LEU A 113 8.45 15.67 2.46
N LEU A 114 9.37 16.53 2.87
CA LEU A 114 10.52 16.20 3.71
C LEU A 114 10.46 16.99 5.02
N ASP A 115 10.54 16.29 6.15
CA ASP A 115 10.69 16.87 7.49
C ASP A 115 11.95 16.30 8.15
N ASP A 116 13.00 17.12 8.20
CA ASP A 116 14.27 16.80 8.85
C ASP A 116 14.36 17.57 10.17
N ARG A 117 14.52 16.86 11.29
CA ARG A 117 14.61 17.43 12.64
C ARG A 117 15.75 16.83 13.47
N SER A 118 16.23 17.60 14.44
CA SER A 118 17.10 17.14 15.53
C SER A 118 16.54 17.52 16.88
N ARG A 119 16.61 16.58 17.82
CA ARG A 119 16.27 16.82 19.23
C ARG A 119 17.31 17.69 19.93
N GLN A 120 18.58 17.53 19.55
CA GLN A 120 19.72 18.26 20.10
C GLN A 120 20.02 19.47 19.22
N GLY A 121 20.18 20.64 19.85
CA GLY A 121 20.48 21.86 19.13
C GLY A 121 21.89 21.86 18.53
N TYR A 122 22.02 22.26 17.27
CA TYR A 122 23.25 22.85 16.78
C TYR A 122 23.23 24.32 17.24
N GLN A 123 24.27 24.75 17.97
CA GLN A 123 24.40 26.09 18.59
C GLN A 123 23.47 26.36 19.80
N ALA A 124 23.84 27.38 20.58
CA ALA A 124 23.35 27.77 21.91
C ALA A 124 21.88 28.22 22.01
N LEU A 125 21.01 27.73 21.12
CA LEU A 125 19.57 27.93 21.23
C LEU A 125 18.96 26.85 22.15
N PRO A 126 18.07 27.21 23.08
CA PRO A 126 17.41 26.23 23.93
C PRO A 126 16.58 25.26 23.06
N PRO A 127 16.63 23.95 23.35
CA PRO A 127 15.82 22.97 22.62
C PRO A 127 14.33 23.27 22.85
N THR A 128 13.58 23.46 21.77
CA THR A 128 12.11 23.52 21.81
C THR A 128 11.55 22.09 21.88
N VAL A 129 10.29 21.94 22.32
CA VAL A 129 9.57 20.65 22.29
C VAL A 129 9.55 20.07 20.86
N ALA A 130 9.43 20.94 19.86
CA ALA A 130 9.45 20.63 18.43
C ALA A 130 10.81 20.14 17.90
N GLY A 131 11.90 20.38 18.66
CA GLY A 131 13.27 20.24 18.19
C GLY A 131 13.66 21.31 17.17
N GLN A 132 14.88 21.21 16.64
CA GLN A 132 15.35 22.07 15.55
C GLN A 132 14.98 21.43 14.21
N GLN A 133 14.19 22.14 13.40
CA GLN A 133 13.79 21.73 12.07
C GLN A 133 14.71 22.37 11.02
N ARG A 134 15.08 21.60 9.98
CA ARG A 134 15.72 22.17 8.79
C ARG A 134 14.75 23.07 8.03
N ARG A 135 15.27 24.01 7.25
CA ARG A 135 14.42 24.86 6.42
C ARG A 135 13.62 24.03 5.43
N SER A 136 12.30 24.00 5.60
CA SER A 136 11.42 23.29 4.68
C SER A 136 11.28 24.03 3.35
N ARG A 137 11.32 23.28 2.25
CA ARG A 137 11.09 23.79 0.89
C ARG A 137 9.64 23.64 0.42
N GLY A 138 8.76 23.10 1.26
CA GLY A 138 7.40 22.75 0.85
C GLY A 138 7.38 21.47 0.00
N PRO A 139 6.37 21.31 -0.87
CA PRO A 139 6.24 20.21 -1.81
C PRO A 139 7.46 20.10 -2.72
N LEU A 140 7.96 18.88 -2.87
CA LEU A 140 9.13 18.55 -3.65
C LEU A 140 8.74 17.70 -4.84
N ASN A 141 9.24 18.07 -6.02
CA ASN A 141 9.30 17.17 -7.16
C ASN A 141 10.51 16.23 -7.05
N SER A 142 10.64 15.24 -7.95
CA SER A 142 11.71 14.22 -7.87
C SER A 142 13.12 14.80 -7.93
N PHE A 143 13.34 15.84 -8.75
CA PHE A 143 14.62 16.54 -8.84
C PHE A 143 14.95 17.29 -7.54
N GLN A 144 13.99 18.05 -7.01
CA GLN A 144 14.15 18.78 -5.75
C GLN A 144 14.34 17.81 -4.57
N LEU A 145 13.63 16.68 -4.57
CA LEU A 145 13.81 15.60 -3.60
C LEU A 145 15.24 15.07 -3.65
N LEU A 146 15.78 14.79 -4.85
CA LEU A 146 17.18 14.37 -5.01
C LEU A 146 18.15 15.43 -4.46
N GLN A 147 17.94 16.71 -4.75
CA GLN A 147 18.78 17.79 -4.25
C GLN A 147 18.78 17.87 -2.72
N GLU A 148 17.60 17.78 -2.09
CA GLU A 148 17.46 17.83 -0.65
C GLU A 148 18.09 16.59 0.03
N LEU A 149 17.90 15.41 -0.56
CA LEU A 149 18.47 14.17 -0.02
C LEU A 149 19.99 14.07 -0.19
N ARG A 150 20.58 14.80 -1.15
CA ARG A 150 22.05 14.92 -1.31
C ARG A 150 22.71 15.78 -0.22
N LYS A 151 21.95 16.65 0.46
CA LYS A 151 22.50 17.39 1.60
C LYS A 151 22.91 16.41 2.69
N LYS A 152 24.06 16.69 3.33
CA LYS A 152 24.54 15.88 4.46
C LYS A 152 23.46 15.80 5.53
N ARG A 153 23.19 14.59 6.02
CA ARG A 153 22.24 14.36 7.12
C ARG A 153 22.80 14.86 8.46
N TYR A 154 24.11 14.73 8.65
CA TYR A 154 24.83 15.21 9.83
C TYR A 154 25.90 16.20 9.44
N GLU A 155 26.10 17.24 10.26
CA GLU A 155 27.13 18.25 10.06
C GLU A 155 26.98 18.96 8.70
N CYS A 156 25.73 19.31 8.36
CA CYS A 156 25.45 20.16 7.21
C CYS A 156 25.70 21.62 7.61
N GLU A 157 26.46 22.34 6.79
CA GLU A 157 26.71 23.76 7.07
C GLU A 157 25.41 24.55 7.02
N GLY A 158 25.16 25.36 8.06
CA GLY A 158 23.99 26.23 8.16
C GLY A 158 22.66 25.55 8.46
N GLU A 159 22.62 24.23 8.66
CA GLU A 159 21.39 23.47 8.93
C GLU A 159 21.58 22.54 10.14
N PRO A 160 20.54 22.31 10.96
CA PRO A 160 20.62 21.32 12.04
C PRO A 160 20.83 19.90 11.49
N ASN A 161 21.21 18.97 12.36
CA ASN A 161 21.26 17.55 11.99
C ASN A 161 19.85 17.05 11.62
N ALA A 162 19.77 16.15 10.66
CA ALA A 162 18.54 15.47 10.27
C ALA A 162 18.47 14.11 10.99
N ALA A 163 18.52 14.14 12.32
CA ALA A 163 18.57 12.94 13.15
C ALA A 163 17.27 12.11 13.00
N ARG A 164 16.13 12.80 12.96
CA ARG A 164 14.82 12.28 12.53
C ARG A 164 14.53 12.82 11.13
N ARG A 165 14.34 11.93 10.16
CA ARG A 165 14.04 12.28 8.76
C ARG A 165 12.73 11.61 8.33
N LEU A 166 11.71 12.40 7.98
CA LEU A 166 10.44 11.88 7.49
C LEU A 166 10.26 12.20 6.02
N LEU A 167 9.88 11.19 5.24
CA LEU A 167 9.49 11.33 3.84
C LEU A 167 8.06 10.86 3.67
N TYR A 168 7.21 11.78 3.23
CA TYR A 168 5.88 11.47 2.72
C TYR A 168 5.94 11.53 1.19
N ILE A 169 5.55 10.47 0.50
CA ILE A 169 5.59 10.41 -0.97
C ILE A 169 4.26 9.89 -1.51
N THR A 170 3.60 10.70 -2.34
CA THR A 170 2.38 10.31 -3.06
C THR A 170 2.73 9.73 -4.42
N ASN A 171 2.05 8.65 -4.79
CA ASN A 171 2.21 7.94 -6.06
C ASN A 171 3.68 7.81 -6.52
N PRO A 172 4.62 7.31 -5.68
CA PRO A 172 6.04 7.23 -6.02
C PRO A 172 6.22 6.58 -7.39
N ASP A 173 6.90 7.31 -8.26
CA ASP A 173 7.17 6.94 -9.63
C ASP A 173 8.61 6.49 -9.80
N THR A 174 9.00 6.21 -11.05
CA THR A 174 10.37 5.85 -11.41
C THR A 174 11.38 6.86 -10.85
N TRP A 175 11.10 8.16 -10.96
CA TRP A 175 12.00 9.23 -10.60
C TRP A 175 12.20 9.37 -9.09
N ALA A 176 11.13 9.25 -8.30
CA ALA A 176 11.20 9.23 -6.85
C ALA A 176 12.01 8.03 -6.35
N ILE A 177 11.76 6.83 -6.91
CA ILE A 177 12.51 5.62 -6.57
C ILE A 177 13.99 5.76 -6.93
N LEU A 178 14.33 6.33 -8.09
CA LEU A 178 15.70 6.62 -8.48
C LEU A 178 16.38 7.63 -7.53
N ALA A 179 15.69 8.70 -7.14
CA ALA A 179 16.21 9.69 -6.20
C ALA A 179 16.56 9.06 -4.83
N LEU A 180 15.67 8.20 -4.31
CA LEU A 180 15.92 7.45 -3.08
C LEU A 180 17.08 6.48 -3.24
N THR A 181 17.13 5.75 -4.35
CA THR A 181 18.19 4.77 -4.65
C THR A 181 19.57 5.43 -4.74
N LEU A 182 19.65 6.62 -5.36
CA LEU A 182 20.88 7.41 -5.49
C LEU A 182 21.42 7.96 -4.17
N THR A 183 20.56 8.14 -3.17
CA THR A 183 20.90 8.87 -1.93
C THR A 183 20.86 8.01 -0.68
N ALA A 184 20.31 6.79 -0.76
CA ALA A 184 20.24 5.86 0.35
C ALA A 184 21.65 5.52 0.89
N SER A 185 21.84 5.68 2.19
CA SER A 185 23.00 5.10 2.89
C SER A 185 22.95 3.57 2.82
N ARG A 186 24.03 2.88 3.22
CA ARG A 186 24.04 1.40 3.33
C ARG A 186 22.87 0.88 4.15
N ASP A 187 22.62 1.51 5.29
CA ASP A 187 21.61 1.11 6.26
C ASP A 187 20.20 1.27 5.70
N GLN A 188 19.96 2.37 4.97
CA GLN A 188 18.69 2.62 4.28
C GLN A 188 18.50 1.68 3.08
N ALA A 189 19.54 1.51 2.26
CA ALA A 189 19.49 0.70 1.04
C ALA A 189 19.09 -0.76 1.33
N PHE A 190 19.59 -1.31 2.45
CA PHE A 190 19.28 -2.66 2.90
C PHE A 190 17.75 -2.91 3.04
N PHE A 191 17.03 -1.99 3.67
CA PHE A 191 15.58 -2.13 3.87
C PHE A 191 14.76 -1.59 2.70
N LEU A 192 15.23 -0.54 2.03
CA LEU A 192 14.52 0.08 0.91
C LEU A 192 14.35 -0.87 -0.29
N ALA A 193 15.32 -1.75 -0.57
CA ALA A 193 15.22 -2.71 -1.66
C ALA A 193 13.98 -3.62 -1.54
N ASP A 194 13.74 -4.16 -0.35
CA ASP A 194 12.59 -5.02 -0.09
C ASP A 194 11.28 -4.21 0.08
N PHE A 195 11.38 -3.00 0.63
CA PHE A 195 10.25 -2.07 0.73
C PHE A 195 9.71 -1.69 -0.65
N PHE A 196 10.57 -1.36 -1.61
CA PHE A 196 10.19 -1.07 -3.00
C PHE A 196 9.51 -2.27 -3.65
N TYR A 197 10.08 -3.47 -3.48
CA TYR A 197 9.49 -4.70 -4.01
C TYR A 197 8.08 -4.95 -3.44
N LYS A 198 7.87 -4.80 -2.13
CA LYS A 198 6.55 -4.98 -1.51
C LYS A 198 5.54 -3.93 -1.97
N TYR A 199 5.98 -2.70 -2.18
CA TYR A 199 5.14 -1.61 -2.69
C TYR A 199 4.76 -1.82 -4.17
N LEU A 200 5.73 -2.13 -5.03
CA LEU A 200 5.48 -2.36 -6.48
C LEU A 200 4.66 -3.64 -6.72
N GLY A 201 4.95 -4.68 -5.94
CA GLY A 201 4.30 -5.99 -6.00
C GLY A 201 2.93 -6.08 -5.31
N ASN A 202 2.40 -4.97 -4.78
CA ASN A 202 1.14 -4.88 -4.06
C ASN A 202 0.97 -5.91 -2.92
N LYS A 203 1.96 -5.96 -2.04
CA LYS A 203 2.01 -6.91 -0.92
C LYS A 203 1.46 -6.27 0.35
N THR A 204 0.56 -6.97 1.04
CA THR A 204 0.25 -6.71 2.45
C THR A 204 1.31 -7.36 3.35
N ALA A 205 1.87 -6.61 4.28
CA ALA A 205 2.87 -7.09 5.25
C ALA A 205 2.86 -6.21 6.51
N LEU A 206 3.31 -6.76 7.63
CA LEU A 206 3.57 -6.05 8.88
C LEU A 206 4.68 -6.81 9.60
N GLY A 207 5.67 -6.12 10.15
CA GLY A 207 6.72 -6.80 10.91
C GLY A 207 7.79 -5.89 11.47
N ILE A 208 8.57 -6.49 12.38
CA ILE A 208 9.79 -5.92 12.94
C ILE A 208 10.96 -6.76 12.43
N ARG A 209 11.95 -6.10 11.83
CA ARG A 209 13.19 -6.74 11.37
C ARG A 209 14.37 -6.16 12.11
N VAL A 210 15.07 -7.02 12.83
CA VAL A 210 16.38 -6.75 13.41
C VAL A 210 17.36 -7.65 12.66
N PRO A 211 18.36 -7.10 11.95
CA PRO A 211 19.34 -7.92 11.24
C PRO A 211 20.10 -8.86 12.20
N PRO A 212 20.68 -9.95 11.69
CA PRO A 212 21.50 -10.84 12.50
C PRO A 212 22.69 -10.11 13.16
N ILE A 213 23.22 -10.74 14.21
CA ILE A 213 24.26 -10.23 15.13
C ILE A 213 25.35 -9.42 14.39
N GLY A 214 25.54 -8.17 14.79
CA GLY A 214 26.66 -7.32 14.36
C GLY A 214 26.29 -6.06 13.58
N LEU A 215 25.03 -5.91 13.13
CA LEU A 215 24.52 -4.62 12.65
C LEU A 215 23.53 -4.01 13.65
N PRO A 216 23.83 -2.82 14.20
CA PRO A 216 22.93 -2.12 15.11
C PRO A 216 21.85 -1.38 14.31
N LEU A 217 20.97 -2.12 13.64
CA LEU A 217 19.94 -1.55 12.78
C LEU A 217 18.57 -2.08 13.16
N PHE A 218 17.54 -1.29 12.88
CA PHE A 218 16.17 -1.71 13.00
C PHE A 218 15.33 -1.34 11.79
N CYS A 219 14.26 -2.10 11.60
CA CYS A 219 13.24 -1.82 10.63
C CYS A 219 11.87 -2.20 11.21
N LEU A 220 10.94 -1.26 11.19
CA LEU A 220 9.53 -1.45 11.45
C LEU A 220 8.83 -1.13 10.13
N GLU A 221 8.03 -2.05 9.61
CA GLU A 221 7.39 -1.84 8.32
C GLU A 221 5.97 -2.36 8.30
N PHE A 222 5.14 -1.70 7.49
CA PHE A 222 3.83 -2.22 7.13
C PHE A 222 3.45 -1.82 5.71
N HIS A 223 2.56 -2.61 5.12
CA HIS A 223 1.99 -2.39 3.81
C HIS A 223 0.51 -2.79 3.84
N PHE A 224 -0.38 -1.89 3.49
CA PHE A 224 -1.82 -2.15 3.37
C PHE A 224 -2.24 -2.10 1.91
N GLN A 225 -2.63 -3.24 1.34
CA GLN A 225 -3.36 -3.29 0.08
C GLN A 225 -4.85 -3.16 0.36
N PHE A 226 -5.54 -2.28 -0.36
CA PHE A 226 -6.99 -2.11 -0.24
C PHE A 226 -7.61 -1.64 -1.56
N TYR A 227 -8.94 -1.54 -1.56
CA TYR A 227 -9.74 -1.08 -2.69
C TYR A 227 -10.56 0.13 -2.28
N VAL A 228 -10.71 1.08 -3.20
CA VAL A 228 -11.46 2.31 -2.98
C VAL A 228 -12.60 2.40 -3.98
N TRP A 229 -13.80 2.66 -3.46
CA TRP A 229 -14.99 2.95 -4.24
C TRP A 229 -15.09 4.44 -4.56
N GLN A 230 -15.34 4.78 -5.82
CA GLN A 230 -15.59 6.16 -6.26
C GLN A 230 -16.81 6.21 -7.19
N GLU A 231 -17.69 7.17 -6.95
CA GLU A 231 -18.85 7.46 -7.79
C GLU A 231 -18.63 8.74 -8.58
N GLY A 232 -19.08 8.74 -9.84
CA GLY A 232 -19.00 9.89 -10.71
C GLY A 232 -17.60 10.22 -11.23
N GLY A 233 -17.57 11.13 -12.20
CA GLY A 233 -16.35 11.54 -12.89
C GLY A 233 -15.78 10.51 -13.88
N PRO A 234 -14.63 10.80 -14.49
CA PRO A 234 -13.96 9.88 -15.41
C PRO A 234 -13.20 8.78 -14.65
N LEU A 235 -13.06 7.61 -15.27
CA LEU A 235 -12.17 6.55 -14.79
C LEU A 235 -10.74 7.07 -14.70
N LYS A 236 -10.22 7.18 -13.48
CA LYS A 236 -8.82 7.52 -13.23
C LYS A 236 -7.96 6.26 -13.31
N ARG A 237 -6.91 6.30 -14.14
CA ARG A 237 -5.96 5.20 -14.30
C ARG A 237 -4.61 5.58 -13.71
N ASP A 238 -3.99 4.65 -13.01
CA ASP A 238 -2.60 4.81 -12.56
C ASP A 238 -1.69 4.92 -13.79
N ARG A 239 -0.98 6.05 -13.90
CA ARG A 239 -0.08 6.36 -15.01
C ARG A 239 1.23 5.58 -14.93
N ARG A 240 1.58 5.08 -13.74
CA ARG A 240 2.80 4.32 -13.51
C ARG A 240 2.61 2.92 -14.07
N THR A 241 3.64 2.40 -14.74
CA THR A 241 3.55 1.12 -15.43
C THR A 241 4.54 0.09 -14.88
N LYS A 242 4.10 -1.16 -14.86
CA LYS A 242 4.93 -2.35 -14.60
C LYS A 242 5.65 -2.76 -15.88
N ARG A 243 6.53 -3.77 -15.77
CA ARG A 243 7.24 -4.40 -16.89
C ARG A 243 6.39 -4.73 -18.12
N ASN A 244 5.13 -5.11 -17.89
CA ASN A 244 4.19 -5.54 -18.93
C ASN A 244 3.36 -4.37 -19.51
N ASN A 245 3.80 -3.13 -19.30
CA ASN A 245 3.09 -1.89 -19.65
C ASN A 245 1.68 -1.79 -19.04
N LYS A 246 1.36 -2.63 -18.05
CA LYS A 246 0.11 -2.51 -17.29
C LYS A 246 0.31 -1.52 -16.16
N PRO A 247 -0.75 -0.80 -15.76
CA PRO A 247 -0.73 0.06 -14.58
C PRO A 247 -0.22 -0.66 -13.33
N VAL A 248 0.54 0.05 -12.48
CA VAL A 248 1.01 -0.46 -11.18
C VAL A 248 -0.18 -0.86 -10.31
N ARG A 249 -1.21 -0.01 -10.28
CA ARG A 249 -2.51 -0.27 -9.68
C ARG A 249 -3.61 -0.40 -10.72
N ARG A 250 -4.54 -1.32 -10.51
CA ARG A 250 -5.68 -1.52 -11.41
C ARG A 250 -6.86 -0.62 -11.01
N SER A 251 -7.65 -0.26 -12.01
CA SER A 251 -8.92 0.44 -11.81
C SER A 251 -9.96 -0.19 -12.72
N PHE A 252 -11.17 -0.36 -12.19
CA PHE A 252 -12.25 -1.07 -12.86
C PHE A 252 -13.52 -0.21 -12.84
N GLU A 253 -14.19 -0.12 -13.98
CA GLU A 253 -15.55 0.42 -14.07
C GLU A 253 -16.54 -0.70 -13.78
N LEU A 254 -17.56 -0.38 -12.98
CA LEU A 254 -18.61 -1.33 -12.62
C LEU A 254 -19.74 -1.20 -13.64
N GLN A 255 -19.84 -2.20 -14.51
CA GLN A 255 -20.70 -2.14 -15.69
C GLN A 255 -22.15 -2.54 -15.39
N HIS A 256 -22.35 -3.42 -14.41
CA HIS A 256 -23.65 -4.06 -14.16
C HIS A 256 -24.30 -3.62 -12.85
N LEU A 257 -23.56 -2.95 -11.95
CA LEU A 257 -24.03 -2.44 -10.66
C LEU A 257 -24.82 -1.12 -10.73
N GLY A 258 -25.15 -0.65 -11.94
CA GLY A 258 -25.79 0.64 -12.21
C GLY A 258 -27.01 0.55 -13.12
N LEU A 259 -27.85 -0.48 -12.96
CA LEU A 259 -28.98 -0.76 -13.85
C LEU A 259 -29.93 0.44 -14.06
N ASP A 260 -30.04 1.35 -13.08
CA ASP A 260 -30.96 2.49 -13.11
C ASP A 260 -30.30 3.83 -12.69
N GLU A 261 -28.98 3.88 -12.49
CA GLU A 261 -28.29 5.09 -12.01
C GLU A 261 -27.52 5.81 -13.13
N PRO A 262 -27.62 7.15 -13.24
CA PRO A 262 -26.87 7.93 -14.23
C PRO A 262 -25.37 8.02 -13.88
N LEU A 263 -24.99 7.73 -12.63
CA LEU A 263 -23.62 7.87 -12.14
C LEU A 263 -22.86 6.55 -12.24
N LYS A 264 -21.75 6.59 -12.98
CA LYS A 264 -20.80 5.48 -13.06
C LYS A 264 -20.08 5.28 -11.74
N ALA A 265 -19.83 4.02 -11.39
CA ALA A 265 -19.02 3.65 -10.24
C ALA A 265 -17.71 2.99 -10.67
N TYR A 266 -16.64 3.28 -9.94
CA TYR A 266 -15.30 2.77 -10.18
C TYR A 266 -14.70 2.21 -8.90
N VAL A 267 -13.89 1.16 -9.06
CA VAL A 267 -13.08 0.59 -7.98
C VAL A 267 -11.60 0.70 -8.32
N HIS A 268 -10.84 1.30 -7.42
CA HIS A 268 -9.41 1.55 -7.57
C HIS A 268 -8.62 0.70 -6.57
N GLU A 269 -7.60 -0.01 -7.06
CA GLU A 269 -6.62 -0.70 -6.22
C GLU A 269 -5.65 0.34 -5.63
N ALA A 270 -5.40 0.32 -4.33
CA ALA A 270 -4.56 1.29 -3.65
C ALA A 270 -3.68 0.61 -2.60
N GLN A 271 -2.57 1.27 -2.27
CA GLN A 271 -1.66 0.81 -1.24
C GLN A 271 -1.09 1.97 -0.41
N ILE A 272 -1.01 1.74 0.90
CA ILE A 272 -0.22 2.56 1.82
C ILE A 272 0.93 1.71 2.33
N SER A 273 2.16 2.23 2.31
CA SER A 273 3.35 1.49 2.74
C SER A 273 4.24 2.37 3.60
N CYS A 274 4.63 1.89 4.77
CA CYS A 274 5.47 2.60 5.72
C CYS A 274 6.72 1.78 6.05
N LEU A 275 7.87 2.46 6.10
CA LEU A 275 9.13 1.93 6.59
C LEU A 275 9.71 2.93 7.60
N VAL A 276 9.87 2.50 8.85
CA VAL A 276 10.64 3.22 9.87
C VAL A 276 11.91 2.44 10.17
N THR A 277 13.07 3.04 9.91
CA THR A 277 14.36 2.38 10.04
C THR A 277 15.43 3.32 10.58
N GLY A 278 16.42 2.78 11.26
CA GLY A 278 17.50 3.59 11.79
C GLY A 278 18.58 2.76 12.47
N VAL A 279 19.52 3.47 13.04
CA VAL A 279 20.59 2.90 13.88
C VAL A 279 20.10 2.76 15.32
N ASP A 280 19.37 3.77 15.80
CA ASP A 280 18.89 3.85 17.17
C ASP A 280 17.71 4.83 17.30
N HIS A 281 17.28 5.09 18.54
CA HIS A 281 16.19 6.01 18.85
C HIS A 281 16.50 7.50 18.56
N GLU A 282 17.77 7.88 18.43
CA GLU A 282 18.20 9.26 18.14
C GLU A 282 18.39 9.49 16.65
N SER A 283 18.69 8.45 15.86
CA SER A 283 18.99 8.51 14.44
C SER A 283 18.14 7.53 13.61
N TRP A 284 17.05 8.02 13.04
CA TRP A 284 16.12 7.20 12.24
C TRP A 284 15.41 7.97 11.12
N CYS A 285 14.87 7.22 10.17
CA CYS A 285 14.11 7.68 9.02
C CYS A 285 12.74 7.01 8.99
N ALA A 286 11.72 7.72 8.52
CA ALA A 286 10.45 7.13 8.11
C ALA A 286 10.15 7.48 6.65
N TYR A 287 9.69 6.48 5.90
CA TYR A 287 9.20 6.62 4.54
C TYR A 287 7.76 6.17 4.52
N LEU A 288 6.84 7.01 4.02
CA LEU A 288 5.45 6.66 3.81
C LEU A 288 5.09 6.88 2.34
N PHE A 289 4.72 5.80 1.66
CA PHE A 289 4.22 5.82 0.28
C PHE A 289 2.70 5.67 0.30
N VAL A 290 2.01 6.59 -0.35
CA VAL A 290 0.54 6.61 -0.42
C VAL A 290 0.09 6.71 -1.88
N ASP A 291 -0.81 5.83 -2.30
CA ASP A 291 -1.47 5.95 -3.60
C ASP A 291 -2.63 6.96 -3.50
N THR A 292 -2.55 8.05 -4.26
CA THR A 292 -3.58 9.10 -4.35
C THR A 292 -4.09 9.31 -5.79
N TYR A 293 -3.60 8.54 -6.77
CA TYR A 293 -3.93 8.69 -8.20
C TYR A 293 -5.43 8.68 -8.53
N TYR A 294 -6.26 8.08 -7.67
CA TYR A 294 -7.71 8.02 -7.81
C TYR A 294 -8.42 9.25 -7.21
N GLN A 295 -7.77 10.09 -6.41
CA GLN A 295 -8.45 11.23 -5.74
C GLN A 295 -8.60 12.45 -6.67
N GLY A 296 -7.68 12.67 -7.59
CA GLY A 296 -7.70 13.85 -8.49
C GLY A 296 -7.47 15.16 -7.72
N ASP A 297 -7.86 16.29 -8.30
CA ASP A 297 -7.44 17.63 -7.84
C ASP A 297 -7.96 18.04 -6.44
N SER A 298 -8.90 17.29 -5.87
CA SER A 298 -9.47 17.52 -4.54
C SER A 298 -8.99 16.51 -3.50
N SER A 299 -7.78 15.98 -3.67
CA SER A 299 -7.16 15.00 -2.78
C SER A 299 -6.79 15.60 -1.42
N CYS A 300 -7.32 15.04 -0.33
CA CYS A 300 -6.90 15.36 1.04
C CYS A 300 -5.63 14.63 1.48
N GLU A 301 -4.96 13.94 0.56
CA GLU A 301 -3.68 13.24 0.79
C GLU A 301 -2.58 13.76 -0.14
N ASP A 302 -2.85 14.73 -1.00
CA ASP A 302 -1.80 15.26 -1.86
C ASP A 302 -0.82 16.15 -1.07
N VAL A 303 0.41 16.22 -1.55
CA VAL A 303 1.48 17.01 -0.89
C VAL A 303 1.13 18.49 -0.80
N GLU A 304 0.40 19.01 -1.78
CA GLU A 304 -0.10 20.39 -1.80
C GLU A 304 -1.14 20.62 -0.70
N TYR A 305 -2.02 19.64 -0.44
CA TYR A 305 -3.02 19.73 0.62
C TYR A 305 -2.35 19.87 1.99
N TYR A 306 -1.41 18.98 2.33
CA TYR A 306 -0.70 19.07 3.60
C TYR A 306 0.19 20.32 3.70
N HIS A 307 0.70 20.82 2.58
CA HIS A 307 1.44 22.06 2.56
C HIS A 307 0.54 23.26 2.86
N SER A 308 -0.65 23.33 2.25
CA SER A 308 -1.59 24.44 2.45
C SER A 308 -2.13 24.51 3.88
N GLN A 309 -2.17 23.38 4.60
CA GLN A 309 -2.58 23.36 6.01
C GLN A 309 -1.52 23.93 6.96
N ARG A 310 -0.28 24.20 6.51
CA ARG A 310 0.79 24.71 7.38
C ARG A 310 0.58 26.13 7.88
N ASP A 311 -0.24 26.91 7.20
CA ASP A 311 -0.53 28.30 7.57
C ASP A 311 -1.60 28.41 8.69
N GLY A 312 -2.16 27.27 9.13
CA GLY A 312 -3.08 27.20 10.27
C GLY A 312 -2.37 27.11 11.63
N ASP A 313 -3.17 27.12 12.70
CA ASP A 313 -2.68 27.03 14.09
C ASP A 313 -1.94 25.71 14.40
N MET A 314 -2.14 24.67 13.58
CA MET A 314 -1.57 23.33 13.75
C MET A 314 -0.88 22.88 12.46
N GLN A 315 0.39 22.48 12.54
CA GLN A 315 1.10 21.94 11.40
C GLN A 315 0.84 20.44 11.30
N THR A 316 -0.04 20.01 10.41
CA THR A 316 -0.41 18.59 10.30
C THR A 316 0.76 17.68 9.89
N ASP A 317 0.94 16.56 10.59
CA ASP A 317 1.88 15.49 10.19
C ASP A 317 1.26 14.62 9.07
N PRO A 318 1.80 14.67 7.84
CA PRO A 318 1.27 13.88 6.75
C PRO A 318 1.43 12.39 6.97
N LEU A 319 2.40 11.88 7.75
CA LEU A 319 2.55 10.44 7.94
C LEU A 319 1.39 9.84 8.75
N THR A 320 0.78 10.64 9.63
CA THR A 320 -0.34 10.23 10.49
C THR A 320 -1.69 10.59 9.87
N ALA A 321 -1.75 10.83 8.55
CA ALA A 321 -2.95 11.32 7.86
C ALA A 321 -3.45 12.69 8.38
N GLY A 322 -2.53 13.53 8.89
CA GLY A 322 -2.83 14.86 9.42
C GLY A 322 -3.49 14.89 10.80
N THR A 323 -3.53 13.76 11.51
CA THR A 323 -4.14 13.66 12.85
C THR A 323 -3.30 14.29 13.97
N LEU A 324 -1.99 14.36 13.79
CA LEU A 324 -1.06 14.88 14.79
C LEU A 324 -0.45 16.20 14.35
N ASP A 325 -0.07 17.01 15.33
CA ASP A 325 0.75 18.20 15.12
C ASP A 325 2.22 17.80 14.94
N ALA A 326 2.78 18.06 13.76
CA ALA A 326 4.18 17.87 13.44
C ALA A 326 5.10 18.69 14.35
N ASN A 327 4.64 19.79 14.94
CA ASN A 327 5.40 20.60 15.90
C ASN A 327 5.41 20.01 17.33
N LEU A 328 4.67 18.94 17.56
CA LEU A 328 4.75 18.10 18.76
C LEU A 328 5.22 16.69 18.37
N PRO A 329 6.48 16.55 17.90
CA PRO A 329 6.95 15.31 17.29
C PRO A 329 7.08 14.17 18.31
N ILE A 330 6.59 13.00 17.92
CA ILE A 330 6.94 11.75 18.59
C ILE A 330 8.38 11.40 18.19
N TRP A 331 9.30 11.49 19.15
CA TRP A 331 10.72 11.24 18.94
C TRP A 331 11.07 9.75 18.90
N THR A 332 10.31 8.93 19.64
CA THR A 332 10.56 7.49 19.73
C THR A 332 10.07 6.80 18.45
N PRO A 333 10.95 6.16 17.65
CA PRO A 333 10.57 5.58 16.36
C PRO A 333 9.51 4.48 16.48
N ARG A 334 9.53 3.72 17.59
CA ARG A 334 8.58 2.63 17.85
C ARG A 334 7.18 3.14 18.16
N GLU A 335 7.08 4.17 18.98
CA GLU A 335 5.82 4.85 19.28
C GLU A 335 5.25 5.49 18.03
N TYR A 336 6.10 6.23 17.29
CA TYR A 336 5.70 6.88 16.06
C TYR A 336 5.22 5.89 15.00
N PHE A 337 5.89 4.75 14.84
CA PHE A 337 5.45 3.67 13.96
C PHE A 337 4.05 3.15 14.31
N LEU A 338 3.77 2.90 15.60
CA LEU A 338 2.45 2.45 16.04
C LEU A 338 1.37 3.51 15.76
N THR A 339 1.68 4.78 15.98
CA THR A 339 0.75 5.88 15.68
C THR A 339 0.46 5.99 14.20
N ILE A 340 1.49 5.90 13.34
CA ILE A 340 1.29 5.87 11.88
C ILE A 340 0.44 4.66 11.49
N TYR A 341 0.74 3.47 12.04
CA TYR A 341 0.00 2.26 11.75
C TYR A 341 -1.48 2.39 12.10
N GLU A 342 -1.80 2.90 13.30
CA GLU A 342 -3.19 3.14 13.73
C GLU A 342 -3.92 4.10 12.78
N CYS A 343 -3.33 5.28 12.52
CA CYS A 343 -3.96 6.30 11.69
C CYS A 343 -4.22 5.78 10.26
N ARG A 344 -3.24 5.07 9.69
CA ARG A 344 -3.36 4.52 8.33
C ARG A 344 -4.25 3.29 8.27
N LEU A 345 -4.28 2.45 9.30
CA LEU A 345 -5.25 1.34 9.40
C LEU A 345 -6.68 1.87 9.47
N LYS A 346 -6.92 2.95 10.22
CA LYS A 346 -8.24 3.60 10.30
C LYS A 346 -8.71 4.11 8.94
N GLN A 347 -7.82 4.73 8.16
CA GLN A 347 -8.11 5.15 6.79
C GLN A 347 -8.46 3.97 5.88
N VAL A 348 -7.66 2.89 5.93
CA VAL A 348 -7.92 1.67 5.14
C VAL A 348 -9.25 1.03 5.54
N LYS A 349 -9.52 0.92 6.84
CA LYS A 349 -10.79 0.41 7.37
C LYS A 349 -11.96 1.21 6.83
N HIS A 350 -11.88 2.53 6.83
CA HIS A 350 -12.94 3.39 6.28
C HIS A 350 -13.16 3.15 4.79
N ALA A 351 -12.09 3.08 3.99
CA ALA A 351 -12.18 2.83 2.55
C ALA A 351 -12.84 1.48 2.24
N VAL A 352 -12.41 0.42 2.93
CA VAL A 352 -12.93 -0.93 2.75
C VAL A 352 -14.38 -1.05 3.24
N HIS A 353 -14.70 -0.44 4.38
CA HIS A 353 -16.07 -0.37 4.88
C HIS A 353 -16.98 0.35 3.88
N ASN A 354 -16.57 1.52 3.37
CA ASN A 354 -17.35 2.24 2.37
C ASN A 354 -17.62 1.38 1.13
N LEU A 355 -16.61 0.67 0.61
CA LEU A 355 -16.78 -0.23 -0.53
C LEU A 355 -17.80 -1.33 -0.24
N VAL A 356 -17.67 -2.04 0.89
CA VAL A 356 -18.61 -3.11 1.25
C VAL A 356 -20.01 -2.53 1.43
N SER A 357 -20.18 -1.47 2.22
CA SER A 357 -21.50 -0.85 2.46
C SER A 357 -22.17 -0.39 1.16
N ARG A 358 -21.43 0.24 0.25
CA ARG A 358 -21.96 0.68 -1.06
C ARG A 358 -22.41 -0.49 -1.91
N LEU A 359 -21.64 -1.58 -1.94
CA LEU A 359 -22.05 -2.81 -2.62
C LEU A 359 -23.32 -3.39 -1.99
N LEU A 360 -23.40 -3.48 -0.67
CA LEU A 360 -24.57 -4.06 0.01
C LEU A 360 -25.84 -3.22 -0.25
N LEU A 361 -25.75 -1.90 -0.17
CA LEU A 361 -26.87 -1.00 -0.47
C LEU A 361 -27.37 -1.19 -1.91
N LYS A 362 -26.46 -1.36 -2.88
CA LYS A 362 -26.84 -1.61 -4.28
C LYS A 362 -27.47 -2.99 -4.51
N LEU A 363 -27.14 -3.97 -3.67
CA LEU A 363 -27.68 -5.33 -3.75
C LEU A 363 -29.01 -5.48 -2.99
N GLU A 364 -29.26 -4.66 -1.98
CA GLU A 364 -30.42 -4.77 -1.08
C GLU A 364 -31.77 -4.96 -1.79
N PRO A 365 -32.13 -4.19 -2.85
CA PRO A 365 -33.41 -4.36 -3.53
C PRO A 365 -33.61 -5.76 -4.12
N TYR A 366 -32.53 -6.39 -4.57
CA TYR A 366 -32.57 -7.69 -5.22
C TYR A 366 -32.52 -8.86 -4.24
N LEU A 367 -31.94 -8.64 -3.06
CA LEU A 367 -31.87 -9.63 -1.99
C LEU A 367 -33.17 -9.71 -1.19
N HIS A 368 -33.84 -8.58 -0.97
CA HIS A 368 -35.12 -8.52 -0.26
C HIS A 368 -36.27 -9.13 -1.05
N ASP A 369 -36.26 -8.96 -2.38
CA ASP A 369 -37.31 -9.48 -3.24
C ASP A 369 -37.39 -11.01 -3.15
N ARG A 370 -36.28 -11.71 -2.85
CA ARG A 370 -36.26 -13.16 -2.68
C ARG A 370 -37.08 -13.66 -1.48
N GLN A 371 -37.19 -12.88 -0.40
CA GLN A 371 -38.09 -13.22 0.72
C GLN A 371 -39.57 -13.00 0.36
N SER A 372 -39.84 -12.13 -0.62
CA SER A 372 -41.20 -11.82 -1.13
C SER A 372 -41.61 -12.67 -2.34
N LEU A 373 -40.65 -13.21 -3.11
CA LEU A 373 -40.88 -14.07 -4.27
C LEU A 373 -41.33 -15.47 -3.89
N SER A 374 -41.13 -15.88 -2.63
CA SER A 374 -41.67 -17.14 -2.09
C SER A 374 -43.13 -17.06 -1.63
N SER A 375 -43.79 -15.89 -1.68
CA SER A 375 -45.11 -15.67 -1.08
C SER A 375 -46.18 -15.07 -1.99
N LEU A 376 -45.99 -15.02 -3.31
CA LEU A 376 -46.98 -14.46 -4.24
C LEU A 376 -47.64 -15.53 -5.14
N PRO A 377 -48.97 -15.44 -5.39
CA PRO A 377 -49.68 -16.36 -6.27
C PRO A 377 -49.29 -16.16 -7.74
N ASP A 378 -49.32 -17.28 -8.44
CA ASP A 378 -48.86 -17.62 -9.80
C ASP A 378 -49.37 -16.79 -11.00
N ASN A 379 -49.71 -15.51 -10.85
CA ASN A 379 -50.17 -14.70 -11.99
C ASN A 379 -49.50 -13.32 -12.03
N ASP A 380 -48.68 -13.14 -13.07
CA ASP A 380 -48.39 -11.88 -13.79
C ASP A 380 -47.06 -11.12 -13.54
N TYR A 381 -46.05 -11.72 -12.91
CA TYR A 381 -44.68 -11.12 -12.85
C TYR A 381 -43.55 -12.14 -13.07
N MET A 382 -43.52 -12.82 -14.21
CA MET A 382 -42.26 -13.44 -14.65
C MET A 382 -41.29 -12.31 -15.05
N MET A 383 -40.17 -12.19 -14.31
CA MET A 383 -39.04 -11.37 -14.74
C MET A 383 -38.65 -11.72 -16.19
N SER A 384 -38.53 -10.71 -17.05
CA SER A 384 -38.05 -10.90 -18.43
C SER A 384 -36.68 -11.59 -18.43
N PHE A 385 -36.43 -12.45 -19.43
CA PHE A 385 -35.14 -13.10 -19.66
C PHE A 385 -33.96 -12.12 -19.61
N ASP A 386 -34.11 -10.95 -20.24
CA ASP A 386 -33.07 -9.90 -20.24
C ASP A 386 -32.79 -9.36 -18.83
N ARG A 387 -33.84 -9.20 -18.01
CA ARG A 387 -33.69 -8.72 -16.63
C ARG A 387 -33.03 -9.77 -15.74
N LYS A 388 -33.35 -11.07 -15.93
CA LYS A 388 -32.68 -12.18 -15.24
C LYS A 388 -31.19 -12.21 -15.57
N LYS A 389 -30.84 -12.08 -16.86
CA LYS A 389 -29.46 -12.07 -17.32
C LYS A 389 -28.67 -10.86 -16.80
N GLN A 390 -29.27 -9.68 -16.79
CA GLN A 390 -28.66 -8.47 -16.20
C GLN A 390 -28.40 -8.63 -14.70
N LEU A 391 -29.38 -9.17 -13.97
CA LEU A 391 -29.26 -9.44 -12.54
C LEU A 391 -28.15 -10.46 -12.26
N GLN A 392 -28.05 -11.53 -13.04
CA GLN A 392 -26.97 -12.51 -12.93
C GLN A 392 -25.59 -11.85 -13.09
N GLN A 393 -25.40 -11.02 -14.14
CA GLN A 393 -24.13 -10.34 -14.39
C GLN A 393 -23.74 -9.37 -13.26
N MET A 394 -24.72 -8.66 -12.70
CA MET A 394 -24.52 -7.79 -11.54
C MET A 394 -24.09 -8.59 -10.31
N LEU A 395 -24.74 -9.72 -10.02
CA LEU A 395 -24.40 -10.59 -8.89
C LEU A 395 -22.99 -11.17 -9.05
N ASP A 396 -22.62 -11.61 -10.24
CA ASP A 396 -21.26 -12.10 -10.54
C ASP A 396 -20.20 -11.01 -10.34
N GLU A 397 -20.49 -9.79 -10.80
CA GLU A 397 -19.60 -8.64 -10.62
C GLU A 397 -19.43 -8.28 -9.14
N ALA A 398 -20.53 -8.24 -8.38
CA ALA A 398 -20.53 -8.00 -6.95
C ALA A 398 -19.79 -9.10 -6.17
N SER A 399 -20.06 -10.38 -6.46
CA SER A 399 -19.37 -11.52 -5.86
C SER A 399 -17.86 -11.49 -6.10
N ARG A 400 -17.42 -11.05 -7.29
CA ARG A 400 -16.00 -10.87 -7.62
C ARG A 400 -15.35 -9.77 -6.78
N LEU A 401 -16.02 -8.62 -6.62
CA LEU A 401 -15.51 -7.50 -5.81
C LEU A 401 -15.47 -7.85 -4.32
N LEU A 402 -16.52 -8.49 -3.80
CA LEU A 402 -16.56 -8.99 -2.43
C LEU A 402 -15.41 -9.97 -2.20
N ARG A 403 -15.16 -10.92 -3.12
CA ARG A 403 -14.02 -11.86 -3.02
C ARG A 403 -12.69 -11.14 -2.84
N GLN A 404 -12.43 -10.13 -3.70
CA GLN A 404 -11.18 -9.39 -3.68
C GLN A 404 -11.03 -8.58 -2.39
N THR A 405 -12.13 -7.99 -1.93
CA THR A 405 -12.17 -7.19 -0.70
C THR A 405 -11.97 -8.07 0.53
N ILE A 406 -12.72 -9.18 0.66
CA ILE A 406 -12.55 -10.19 1.71
C ILE A 406 -11.09 -10.65 1.76
N HIS A 407 -10.51 -11.00 0.61
CA HIS A 407 -9.12 -11.41 0.56
C HIS A 407 -8.17 -10.32 1.08
N SER A 408 -8.39 -9.05 0.73
CA SER A 408 -7.58 -7.93 1.24
C SER A 408 -7.70 -7.77 2.77
N ILE A 409 -8.91 -7.90 3.31
CA ILE A 409 -9.18 -7.84 4.76
C ILE A 409 -8.49 -8.99 5.49
N CYS A 410 -8.64 -10.22 4.99
CA CYS A 410 -7.99 -11.41 5.55
C CYS A 410 -6.47 -11.22 5.66
N ARG A 411 -5.83 -10.70 4.60
CA ARG A 411 -4.39 -10.46 4.62
C ARG A 411 -3.98 -9.47 5.72
N ILE A 412 -4.75 -8.41 5.94
CA ILE A 412 -4.48 -7.43 7.01
C ILE A 412 -4.58 -8.12 8.38
N ILE A 413 -5.68 -8.84 8.62
CA ILE A 413 -5.92 -9.59 9.87
C ILE A 413 -4.80 -10.61 10.11
N ASP A 414 -4.46 -11.42 9.11
CA ASP A 414 -3.42 -12.44 9.21
C ASP A 414 -2.05 -11.85 9.54
N THR A 415 -1.70 -10.72 8.91
CA THR A 415 -0.43 -10.04 9.20
C THR A 415 -0.41 -9.45 10.60
N TRP A 416 -1.54 -8.93 11.09
CA TRP A 416 -1.68 -8.46 12.46
C TRP A 416 -1.57 -9.61 13.47
N ASP A 417 -2.25 -10.74 13.25
CA ASP A 417 -2.23 -11.86 14.18
C ASP A 417 -0.83 -12.48 14.30
N ARG A 418 -0.09 -12.55 13.19
CA ARG A 418 1.34 -12.95 13.21
C ARG A 418 2.22 -11.95 13.95
N PHE A 419 2.01 -10.66 13.72
CA PHE A 419 2.75 -9.60 14.41
C PHE A 419 2.45 -9.60 15.92
N SER A 420 1.17 -9.66 16.30
CA SER A 420 0.73 -9.64 17.70
C SER A 420 1.22 -10.86 18.49
N SER A 421 1.34 -12.02 17.84
CA SER A 421 1.81 -13.25 18.49
C SER A 421 3.33 -13.36 18.61
N ARG A 422 4.09 -12.70 17.71
CA ARG A 422 5.56 -12.85 17.63
C ARG A 422 6.31 -11.57 17.93
N ASP A 423 5.94 -10.49 17.27
CA ASP A 423 6.75 -9.28 17.18
C ASP A 423 6.31 -8.19 18.19
N ALA A 424 5.05 -8.19 18.62
CA ALA A 424 4.55 -7.22 19.59
C ALA A 424 5.31 -7.23 20.94
N ALA A 425 5.97 -8.35 21.26
CA ALA A 425 6.85 -8.45 22.43
C ALA A 425 8.02 -7.44 22.40
N TYR A 426 8.54 -7.09 21.22
CA TYR A 426 9.60 -6.07 21.04
C TYR A 426 9.14 -4.63 21.35
N LEU A 427 7.85 -4.45 21.59
CA LEU A 427 7.22 -3.20 21.97
C LEU A 427 6.79 -3.19 23.45
N SER A 428 7.02 -4.29 24.18
CA SER A 428 6.48 -4.44 25.55
C SER A 428 7.12 -3.49 26.57
N ASP A 429 8.37 -3.06 26.37
CA ASP A 429 9.08 -2.11 27.23
C ASP A 429 8.48 -0.69 27.14
N ILE A 430 8.17 -0.22 25.94
CA ILE A 430 7.50 1.09 25.73
C ILE A 430 6.03 1.07 26.17
N VAL A 431 5.40 -0.10 26.11
CA VAL A 431 4.05 -0.34 26.65
C VAL A 431 4.05 -0.29 28.19
N ARG A 432 5.18 -0.63 28.84
CA ARG A 432 5.31 -0.72 30.30
C ARG A 432 5.92 0.53 30.97
N HIS A 433 6.70 1.36 30.26
CA HIS A 433 7.41 2.50 30.84
C HIS A 433 6.83 3.88 30.43
N ARG A 434 5.95 4.45 31.28
CA ARG A 434 6.01 5.87 31.70
C ARG A 434 5.18 6.11 32.96
N GLY A 435 5.77 6.80 33.93
CA GLY A 435 5.04 7.46 35.02
C GLY A 435 4.29 8.68 34.48
N ALA A 436 3.18 9.01 35.14
CA ALA A 436 2.22 10.05 34.77
C ALA A 436 2.86 11.41 34.42
N SER A 437 2.92 11.76 33.13
CA SER A 437 2.91 13.13 32.58
C SER A 437 3.19 13.07 31.07
N ASP A 438 2.14 13.06 30.25
CA ASP A 438 2.05 13.71 28.93
C ASP A 438 0.72 13.33 28.27
N GLU A 439 0.16 14.24 27.49
CA GLU A 439 -1.15 14.16 26.82
C GLU A 439 -1.22 13.13 25.66
N SER A 440 -0.18 12.31 25.47
CA SER A 440 -0.13 11.25 24.44
C SER A 440 -0.82 9.96 24.89
N ILE A 441 -1.56 9.31 23.99
CA ILE A 441 -2.16 7.99 24.22
C ILE A 441 -1.03 6.98 24.54
N PRO A 442 -1.04 6.32 25.71
CA PRO A 442 0.01 5.35 26.05
C PRO A 442 0.12 4.24 24.99
N PRO A 443 1.33 3.73 24.68
CA PRO A 443 1.51 2.71 23.64
C PRO A 443 0.66 1.45 23.83
N PHE A 444 0.37 1.06 25.08
CA PHE A 444 -0.55 -0.05 25.36
C PHE A 444 -1.99 0.22 24.92
N ARG A 445 -2.46 1.47 25.05
CA ARG A 445 -3.77 1.89 24.56
C ARG A 445 -3.78 1.95 23.04
N LEU A 446 -2.68 2.38 22.40
CA LEU A 446 -2.57 2.33 20.94
C LEU A 446 -2.69 0.89 20.41
N VAL A 447 -1.99 -0.07 21.02
CA VAL A 447 -2.12 -1.48 20.64
C VAL A 447 -3.56 -2.00 20.83
N ALA A 448 -4.24 -1.59 21.91
CA ALA A 448 -5.65 -1.93 22.13
C ALA A 448 -6.57 -1.32 21.06
N ILE A 449 -6.41 -0.03 20.74
CA ILE A 449 -7.17 0.67 19.69
C ILE A 449 -6.95 0.00 18.33
N ILE A 450 -5.71 -0.38 18.01
CA ILE A 450 -5.41 -1.13 16.80
C ILE A 450 -6.14 -2.48 16.82
N GLY A 451 -6.13 -3.18 17.97
CA GLY A 451 -6.89 -4.40 18.17
C GLY A 451 -8.39 -4.23 17.90
N ASP A 452 -8.98 -3.12 18.36
CA ASP A 452 -10.38 -2.79 18.08
C ASP A 452 -10.63 -2.58 16.58
N HIS A 453 -9.74 -1.85 15.89
CA HIS A 453 -9.84 -1.69 14.43
C HIS A 453 -9.73 -3.02 13.67
N ILE A 454 -8.92 -3.96 14.15
CA ILE A 454 -8.81 -5.30 13.57
C ILE A 454 -10.09 -6.11 13.84
N ASN A 455 -10.71 -5.95 15.02
CA ASN A 455 -11.99 -6.59 15.32
C ASN A 455 -13.12 -6.07 14.43
N ASP A 456 -13.19 -4.76 14.20
CA ASP A 456 -14.13 -4.17 13.24
C ASP A 456 -13.93 -4.76 11.83
N LEU A 457 -12.67 -4.96 11.40
CA LEU A 457 -12.37 -5.59 10.12
C LEU A 457 -12.79 -7.08 10.08
N ARG A 458 -12.68 -7.80 11.20
CA ARG A 458 -13.17 -9.20 11.30
C ARG A 458 -14.68 -9.26 11.14
N GLU A 459 -15.41 -8.35 11.78
CA GLU A 459 -16.86 -8.24 11.64
C GLU A 459 -17.25 -7.88 10.20
N LEU A 460 -16.57 -6.90 9.60
CA LEU A 460 -16.80 -6.52 8.22
C LEU A 460 -16.53 -7.67 7.24
N ARG A 461 -15.48 -8.46 7.49
CA ARG A 461 -15.18 -9.67 6.71
C ARG A 461 -16.35 -10.64 6.76
N LEU A 462 -16.85 -10.97 7.96
CA LEU A 462 -17.96 -11.91 8.14
C LEU A 462 -19.20 -11.46 7.36
N ARG A 463 -19.59 -10.19 7.51
CA ARG A 463 -20.72 -9.62 6.77
C ARG A 463 -20.53 -9.68 5.24
N ALA A 464 -19.31 -9.43 4.77
CA ALA A 464 -18.99 -9.51 3.35
C ALA A 464 -19.01 -10.95 2.83
N GLU A 465 -18.57 -11.93 3.63
CA GLU A 465 -18.62 -13.37 3.32
C GLU A 465 -20.07 -13.85 3.19
N GLU A 466 -20.93 -13.53 4.16
CA GLU A 466 -22.36 -13.86 4.12
C GLU A 466 -23.03 -13.33 2.85
N GLN A 467 -22.73 -12.08 2.50
CA GLN A 467 -23.28 -11.42 1.32
C GLN A 467 -22.73 -11.96 0.01
N GLN A 468 -21.46 -12.35 -0.01
CA GLN A 468 -20.88 -13.03 -1.16
C GLN A 468 -21.59 -14.36 -1.43
N ASP A 469 -21.84 -15.16 -0.39
CA ASP A 469 -22.50 -16.45 -0.50
C ASP A 469 -23.94 -16.31 -1.01
N LEU A 470 -24.67 -15.29 -0.53
CA LEU A 470 -26.00 -14.94 -1.04
C LEU A 470 -25.95 -14.60 -2.54
N CYS A 471 -25.00 -13.76 -2.96
CA CYS A 471 -24.85 -13.39 -4.36
C CYS A 471 -24.54 -14.61 -5.25
N VAL A 472 -23.63 -15.48 -4.82
CA VAL A 472 -23.27 -16.70 -5.54
C VAL A 472 -24.46 -17.66 -5.65
N GLY A 473 -25.23 -17.82 -4.56
CA GLY A 473 -26.42 -18.66 -4.54
C GLY A 473 -27.49 -18.17 -5.52
N LEU A 474 -27.77 -16.87 -5.51
CA LEU A 474 -28.74 -16.24 -6.41
C LEU A 474 -28.31 -16.28 -7.88
N ALA A 475 -27.03 -16.01 -8.17
CA ALA A 475 -26.52 -16.06 -9.54
C ALA A 475 -26.70 -17.45 -10.18
N ARG A 476 -26.44 -18.51 -9.40
CA ARG A 476 -26.62 -19.91 -9.84
C ARG A 476 -28.09 -20.26 -10.09
N GLU A 477 -28.99 -19.78 -9.26
CA GLU A 477 -30.42 -20.01 -9.45
C GLU A 477 -30.95 -19.32 -10.71
N LEU A 478 -30.55 -18.08 -10.94
CA LEU A 478 -30.89 -17.36 -12.17
C LEU A 478 -30.29 -18.04 -13.40
N GLU A 479 -29.04 -18.53 -13.32
CA GLU A 479 -28.43 -19.31 -14.38
C GLU A 479 -29.27 -20.55 -14.74
N MET A 480 -29.74 -21.29 -13.72
CA MET A 480 -30.58 -22.47 -13.91
C MET A 480 -31.91 -22.10 -14.57
N GLN A 481 -32.57 -21.03 -14.12
CA GLN A 481 -33.82 -20.56 -14.71
C GLN A 481 -33.64 -20.14 -16.18
N ILE A 482 -32.57 -19.40 -16.47
CA ILE A 482 -32.21 -18.95 -17.83
C ILE A 482 -32.01 -20.16 -18.76
N VAL A 483 -31.26 -21.18 -18.30
CA VAL A 483 -31.00 -22.40 -19.07
C VAL A 483 -32.29 -23.21 -19.29
N MET A 484 -33.17 -23.29 -18.30
CA MET A 484 -34.46 -23.97 -18.44
C MET A 484 -35.37 -23.29 -19.46
N GLU A 485 -35.49 -21.96 -19.41
CA GLU A 485 -36.28 -21.19 -20.38
C GLU A 485 -35.71 -21.32 -21.80
N ASP A 486 -34.39 -21.26 -21.97
CA ASP A 486 -33.74 -21.40 -23.28
C ASP A 486 -33.96 -22.81 -23.89
N ASN A 487 -33.89 -23.85 -23.06
CA ASN A 487 -34.23 -25.21 -23.47
C ASN A 487 -35.71 -25.36 -23.86
N GLN A 488 -36.62 -24.70 -23.14
CA GLN A 488 -38.05 -24.72 -23.45
C GLN A 488 -38.34 -23.98 -24.76
N ILE A 489 -37.73 -22.82 -25.00
CA ILE A 489 -37.82 -22.08 -26.26
C ILE A 489 -37.27 -22.90 -27.42
N THR A 490 -36.10 -23.53 -27.24
CA THR A 490 -35.48 -24.40 -28.26
C THR A 490 -36.40 -25.57 -28.62
N THR A 491 -37.03 -26.18 -27.61
CA THR A 491 -37.98 -27.28 -27.81
C THR A 491 -39.23 -26.82 -28.58
N GLN A 492 -39.78 -25.65 -28.22
CA GLN A 492 -40.93 -25.07 -28.93
C GLN A 492 -40.60 -24.68 -30.36
N GLN A 493 -39.41 -24.11 -30.61
CA GLN A 493 -38.95 -23.79 -31.97
C GLN A 493 -38.77 -25.04 -32.83
N HIS A 494 -38.23 -26.13 -32.25
CA HIS A 494 -38.13 -27.40 -32.95
C HIS A 494 -39.52 -27.95 -33.33
N GLN A 495 -40.47 -27.95 -32.40
CA GLN A 495 -41.85 -28.39 -32.67
C GLN A 495 -42.54 -27.52 -33.74
N THR A 496 -42.36 -26.20 -33.67
CA THR A 496 -42.91 -25.26 -34.66
C THR A 496 -42.28 -25.48 -36.04
N GLY A 497 -40.96 -25.70 -36.08
CA GLY A 497 -40.25 -26.01 -37.32
C GLY A 497 -40.73 -27.31 -37.97
N GLU A 498 -40.99 -28.35 -37.19
CA GLU A 498 -41.57 -29.60 -37.70
C GLU A 498 -43.00 -29.39 -38.22
N LEU A 499 -43.84 -28.62 -37.53
CA LEU A 499 -45.18 -28.26 -38.01
C LEU A 499 -45.15 -27.47 -39.32
N VAL A 500 -44.24 -26.51 -39.45
CA VAL A 500 -44.04 -25.74 -40.70
C VAL A 500 -43.58 -26.65 -41.83
N LYS A 501 -42.68 -27.62 -41.58
CA LYS A 501 -42.27 -28.60 -42.60
C LYS A 501 -43.46 -29.44 -43.07
N VAL A 502 -44.31 -29.92 -42.15
CA VAL A 502 -45.51 -30.70 -42.49
C VAL A 502 -46.49 -29.88 -43.32
N LEU A 503 -46.80 -28.64 -42.90
CA LEU A 503 -47.68 -27.73 -43.63
C LEU A 503 -47.12 -27.40 -45.03
N THR A 504 -45.82 -27.14 -45.12
CA THR A 504 -45.15 -26.89 -46.40
C THR A 504 -45.25 -28.12 -47.31
N GLY A 505 -45.03 -29.32 -46.78
CA GLY A 505 -45.20 -30.58 -47.51
C GLY A 505 -46.62 -30.78 -48.05
N ILE A 506 -47.65 -30.43 -47.27
CA ILE A 506 -49.07 -30.52 -47.67
C ILE A 506 -49.39 -29.51 -48.78
N VAL A 507 -48.91 -28.26 -48.68
CA VAL A 507 -49.12 -27.22 -49.71
C VAL A 507 -48.41 -27.58 -51.02
N PHE A 508 -47.22 -28.16 -50.95
CA PHE A 508 -46.50 -28.63 -52.15
C PHE A 508 -47.12 -29.89 -52.78
N SER A 509 -47.84 -30.70 -52.01
CA SER A 509 -48.57 -31.86 -52.56
C SER A 509 -49.95 -31.47 -53.11
N SER A 510 -50.64 -30.49 -52.53
CA SER A 510 -51.92 -29.99 -53.08
C SER A 510 -51.74 -29.21 -54.39
N THR A 511 -50.61 -28.52 -54.57
CA THR A 511 -50.28 -27.82 -55.82
C THR A 511 -49.86 -28.76 -56.96
N HIS A 512 -49.51 -30.01 -56.65
CA HIS A 512 -49.20 -31.04 -57.65
C HIS A 512 -50.43 -31.81 -58.15
N ASP A 513 -51.54 -31.79 -57.40
CA ASP A 513 -52.80 -32.42 -57.82
C ASP A 513 -53.68 -31.50 -58.70
N ASP A 514 -53.53 -30.17 -58.62
CA ASP A 514 -54.24 -29.24 -59.52
C ASP A 514 -53.67 -29.21 -60.95
N ASP A 515 -52.40 -29.58 -61.15
CA ASP A 515 -51.74 -29.62 -62.47
C ASP A 515 -51.98 -30.95 -63.25
N ARG A 516 -52.81 -31.86 -62.73
CA ARG A 516 -53.20 -33.12 -63.41
C ARG A 516 -54.63 -33.15 -63.96
N SER A 517 -55.29 -31.99 -64.04
CA SER A 517 -56.66 -31.87 -64.54
C SER A 517 -56.86 -30.87 -65.69
N VAL A 518 -55.94 -30.87 -66.67
CA VAL A 518 -56.15 -30.25 -68.00
C VAL A 518 -55.83 -31.24 -69.11
#